data_AF-A0A9E3MVT5-F1
#
_entry.id   AF-A0A9E3MVT5-F1
#
_cell.length_a   1.000
_cell.length_b   1.000
_cell.length_c   1.000
_cell.angle_alpha   90.00
_cell.angle_beta   90.00
_cell.angle_gamma   90.00
#
_symmetry.space_group_name_H-M   'P 1'
#
loop_
_entity.id
_entity.type
_entity.pdbx_description
1 polymer ?
#
loop_
_entity_poly.entity_id
_entity_poly.type
_entity_poly.pdbx_seq_one_letter_code
_entity_poly.pdbx_strand_id
1 'polypeptide(L)'
;MSSMNLLPNLDLAPGSPPILHAKPGDDPASWAAEQHDTLRALVLEHGCVLVRGLGLSDPSATEAVFRRLTSGLMPDREPFAPRRSYGDGVYSTTKWPPNQQMCMHHEVSYGLEFPGLLLFACLEAPATGGATALADASAVLRDLPRELVSRFEREGWLLTRSYHEEIGASVEEAFGTDDRAAVERYCRRHAIEFAWQSDGSLHTRQRRGAV
;
A
#
# COMPACT_ATOMS: atom_id res chain seq x y z
N MET A 1 -2.59 -28.44 14.00
CA MET A 1 -2.06 -27.52 15.03
C MET A 1 -0.84 -26.86 14.41
N SER A 2 -0.95 -25.60 13.97
CA SER A 2 0.09 -24.89 13.22
C SER A 2 1.34 -24.71 14.09
N SER A 3 2.55 -24.91 13.53
CA SER A 3 3.83 -24.80 14.28
C SER A 3 4.12 -23.37 14.78
N MET A 4 3.29 -22.40 14.42
CA MET A 4 3.43 -20.99 14.77
C MET A 4 3.05 -20.67 16.23
N ASN A 5 2.28 -21.55 16.90
CA ASN A 5 1.95 -21.43 18.33
C ASN A 5 3.17 -21.64 19.28
N LEU A 6 4.36 -21.89 18.72
CA LEU A 6 5.60 -22.12 19.48
C LEU A 6 6.55 -20.93 19.45
N LEU A 7 6.20 -19.81 18.80
CA LEU A 7 7.03 -18.61 18.83
C LEU A 7 6.84 -17.91 20.19
N PRO A 8 7.85 -17.89 21.08
CA PRO A 8 7.69 -17.42 22.46
C PRO A 8 7.39 -15.92 22.58
N ASN A 9 7.54 -15.17 21.49
CA ASN A 9 7.37 -13.72 21.45
C ASN A 9 6.18 -13.28 20.56
N LEU A 10 5.26 -14.19 20.24
CA LEU A 10 4.09 -13.93 19.41
C LEU A 10 2.82 -13.85 20.28
N ASP A 11 2.19 -12.69 20.31
CA ASP A 11 0.88 -12.51 20.93
C ASP A 11 -0.22 -12.68 19.89
N LEU A 12 -1.19 -13.54 20.19
CA LEU A 12 -2.40 -13.74 19.39
C LEU A 12 -3.63 -13.38 20.23
N ALA A 13 -4.48 -12.49 19.69
CA ALA A 13 -5.74 -12.11 20.31
C ALA A 13 -6.85 -12.02 19.25
N PRO A 14 -8.05 -12.57 19.51
CA PRO A 14 -9.17 -12.46 18.58
C PRO A 14 -9.47 -10.99 18.23
N GLY A 15 -9.65 -10.70 16.95
CA GLY A 15 -9.98 -9.35 16.47
C GLY A 15 -8.82 -8.34 16.51
N SER A 16 -7.58 -8.80 16.74
CA SER A 16 -6.37 -7.97 16.72
C SER A 16 -5.30 -8.60 15.82
N PRO A 17 -4.41 -7.80 15.19
CA PRO A 17 -3.30 -8.36 14.43
C PRO A 17 -2.36 -9.14 15.35
N PRO A 18 -1.76 -10.25 14.89
CA PRO A 18 -0.66 -10.90 15.59
C PRO A 18 0.46 -9.89 15.89
N ILE A 19 0.99 -9.92 17.12
CA ILE A 19 2.08 -9.03 17.52
C ILE A 19 3.34 -9.86 17.77
N LEU A 20 4.37 -9.64 16.96
CA LEU A 20 5.69 -10.23 17.17
C LEU A 20 6.59 -9.21 17.88
N HIS A 21 7.10 -9.56 19.07
CA HIS A 21 8.01 -8.71 19.83
C HIS A 21 9.46 -8.96 19.43
N ALA A 22 10.12 -7.92 18.94
CA ALA A 22 11.57 -7.87 18.77
C ALA A 22 12.25 -7.67 20.13
N LYS A 23 13.45 -8.24 20.29
CA LYS A 23 14.23 -8.04 21.51
C LYS A 23 14.87 -6.64 21.48
N PRO A 24 14.83 -5.87 22.57
CA PRO A 24 15.50 -4.59 22.63
C PRO A 24 17.01 -4.73 22.40
N GLY A 25 17.58 -3.85 21.57
CA GLY A 25 19.03 -3.74 21.36
C GLY A 25 19.60 -4.51 20.18
N ASP A 26 18.79 -5.33 19.49
CA ASP A 26 19.20 -5.94 18.22
C ASP A 26 19.31 -4.88 17.12
N ASP A 27 20.26 -5.06 16.19
CA ASP A 27 20.28 -4.27 14.95
C ASP A 27 18.99 -4.58 14.15
N PRO A 28 18.15 -3.57 13.83
CA PRO A 28 16.84 -3.83 13.24
C PRO A 28 16.90 -4.57 11.90
N ALA A 29 17.90 -4.26 11.06
CA ALA A 29 18.05 -4.89 9.75
C ALA A 29 18.49 -6.36 9.89
N SER A 30 19.42 -6.66 10.80
CA SER A 30 19.85 -8.03 11.10
C SER A 30 18.69 -8.86 11.65
N TRP A 31 17.93 -8.31 12.61
CA TRP A 31 16.72 -8.94 13.13
C TRP A 31 15.70 -9.24 12.03
N ALA A 32 15.46 -8.28 11.13
CA ALA A 32 14.52 -8.45 10.03
C ALA A 32 14.97 -9.55 9.05
N ALA A 33 16.27 -9.68 8.79
CA ALA A 33 16.81 -10.75 7.97
C ALA A 33 16.60 -12.13 8.63
N GLU A 34 16.83 -12.24 9.94
CA GLU A 34 16.62 -13.48 10.70
C GLU A 34 15.13 -13.88 10.77
N GLN A 35 14.23 -12.89 10.84
CA GLN A 35 12.78 -13.12 10.95
C GLN A 35 12.06 -13.13 9.61
N HIS A 36 12.76 -13.00 8.48
CA HIS A 36 12.15 -12.90 7.14
C HIS A 36 11.09 -13.99 6.89
N ASP A 37 11.46 -15.25 7.05
CA ASP A 37 10.57 -16.38 6.76
C ASP A 37 9.44 -16.49 7.78
N THR A 38 9.72 -16.21 9.04
CA THR A 38 8.72 -16.17 10.12
C THR A 38 7.65 -15.12 9.85
N LEU A 39 8.06 -13.88 9.52
CA LEU A 39 7.15 -12.78 9.20
C LEU A 39 6.34 -13.09 7.95
N ARG A 40 6.96 -13.66 6.92
CA ARG A 40 6.26 -14.08 5.71
C ARG A 40 5.20 -15.14 6.01
N ALA A 41 5.52 -16.13 6.83
CA ALA A 41 4.55 -17.14 7.26
C ALA A 41 3.39 -16.52 8.06
N LEU A 42 3.67 -15.56 8.95
CA LEU A 42 2.65 -14.88 9.75
C LEU A 42 1.69 -14.07 8.88
N VAL A 43 2.22 -13.34 7.88
CA VAL A 43 1.40 -12.60 6.93
C VAL A 43 0.56 -13.54 6.06
N LEU A 44 1.10 -14.69 5.64
CA LEU A 44 0.35 -15.68 4.88
C LEU A 44 -0.78 -16.32 5.71
N GLU A 45 -0.56 -16.60 7.00
CA GLU A 45 -1.57 -17.20 7.88
C GLU A 45 -2.64 -16.19 8.33
N HIS A 46 -2.24 -14.96 8.67
CA HIS A 46 -3.10 -14.00 9.35
C HIS A 46 -3.45 -12.74 8.52
N GLY A 47 -2.91 -12.61 7.31
CA GLY A 47 -3.05 -11.44 6.44
C GLY A 47 -2.22 -10.22 6.85
N CYS A 48 -1.76 -10.15 8.11
CA CYS A 48 -0.89 -9.08 8.61
C CYS A 48 -0.13 -9.53 9.87
N VAL A 49 0.89 -8.76 10.24
CA VAL A 49 1.62 -8.89 11.52
C VAL A 49 2.12 -7.52 11.96
N LEU A 50 1.99 -7.20 13.24
CA LEU A 50 2.61 -6.03 13.85
C LEU A 50 3.92 -6.44 14.52
N VAL A 51 5.02 -5.80 14.14
CA VAL A 51 6.30 -5.95 14.86
C VAL A 51 6.46 -4.83 15.87
N ARG A 52 6.72 -5.17 17.13
CA ARG A 52 6.93 -4.21 18.22
C ARG A 52 8.32 -4.35 18.81
N GLY A 53 8.98 -3.23 19.11
CA GLY A 53 10.28 -3.23 19.82
C GLY A 53 11.53 -3.00 18.95
N LEU A 54 11.40 -2.81 17.63
CA LEU A 54 12.53 -2.53 16.74
C LEU A 54 13.12 -1.11 16.85
N GLY A 55 12.39 -0.17 17.47
CA GLY A 55 12.91 1.19 17.67
C GLY A 55 13.15 1.99 16.38
N LEU A 56 12.39 1.73 15.31
CA LEU A 56 12.53 2.46 14.05
C LEU A 56 12.07 3.92 14.21
N SER A 57 13.02 4.85 14.24
CA SER A 57 12.76 6.29 14.31
C SER A 57 13.40 7.08 13.16
N ASP A 58 14.10 6.39 12.25
CA ASP A 58 14.83 6.99 11.14
C ASP A 58 14.42 6.35 9.80
N PRO A 59 14.20 7.15 8.73
CA PRO A 59 13.84 6.61 7.42
C PRO A 59 14.88 5.67 6.81
N SER A 60 16.18 5.93 7.00
CA SER A 60 17.24 5.09 6.40
C SER A 60 17.35 3.73 7.08
N ALA A 61 17.22 3.69 8.41
CA ALA A 61 17.12 2.44 9.16
C ALA A 61 15.86 1.64 8.78
N THR A 62 14.75 2.34 8.54
CA THR A 62 13.49 1.73 8.08
C THR A 62 13.64 1.12 6.69
N GLU A 63 14.26 1.85 5.75
CA GLU A 63 14.56 1.34 4.42
C GLU A 63 15.42 0.07 4.49
N ALA A 64 16.47 0.09 5.31
CA ALA A 64 17.34 -1.06 5.51
C ALA A 64 16.54 -2.29 5.99
N VAL A 65 15.61 -2.12 6.93
CA VAL A 65 14.70 -3.19 7.36
C VAL A 65 13.80 -3.67 6.23
N PHE A 66 13.14 -2.76 5.50
CA PHE A 66 12.21 -3.15 4.43
C PHE A 66 12.90 -3.94 3.30
N ARG A 67 14.16 -3.59 2.99
CA ARG A 67 14.98 -4.32 2.01
C ARG A 67 15.39 -5.72 2.49
N ARG A 68 15.38 -6.00 3.80
CA ARG A 68 15.61 -7.35 4.33
C ARG A 68 14.35 -8.22 4.30
N LEU A 69 13.17 -7.60 4.24
CA LEU A 69 11.87 -8.28 4.24
C LEU A 69 11.30 -8.52 2.84
N THR A 70 11.90 -7.96 1.80
CA THR A 70 11.37 -7.98 0.44
C THR A 70 12.47 -8.17 -0.60
N SER A 71 12.11 -8.68 -1.78
CA SER A 71 13.03 -8.79 -2.92
C SER A 71 13.22 -7.48 -3.69
N GLY A 72 12.41 -6.47 -3.38
CA GLY A 72 12.42 -5.18 -4.06
C GLY A 72 11.29 -4.29 -3.56
N LEU A 73 11.51 -2.97 -3.59
CA LEU A 73 10.52 -1.97 -3.26
C LEU A 73 9.91 -1.40 -4.54
N MET A 74 8.59 -1.23 -4.53
CA MET A 74 7.86 -0.71 -5.68
C MET A 74 7.94 0.83 -5.71
N PRO A 75 8.23 1.45 -6.85
CA PRO A 75 8.15 2.91 -6.98
C PRO A 75 6.69 3.36 -6.88
N ASP A 76 6.47 4.51 -6.26
CA ASP A 76 5.15 5.15 -6.23
C ASP A 76 4.81 5.66 -7.64
N ARG A 77 3.71 5.14 -8.20
CA ARG A 77 3.27 5.46 -9.57
C ARG A 77 1.80 5.83 -9.55
N GLU A 78 1.44 6.79 -10.41
CA GLU A 78 0.08 7.34 -10.47
C GLU A 78 -0.47 7.72 -9.08
N PRO A 79 0.30 8.38 -8.19
CA PRO A 79 -0.09 8.59 -6.81
C PRO A 79 -1.45 9.29 -6.72
N PHE A 80 -2.26 8.89 -5.75
CA PHE A 80 -3.55 9.55 -5.48
C PHE A 80 -3.34 10.97 -4.93
N ALA A 81 -2.29 11.16 -4.12
CA ALA A 81 -1.95 12.43 -3.51
C ALA A 81 -0.44 12.48 -3.21
N PRO A 82 0.15 13.67 -3.05
CA PRO A 82 1.58 13.82 -2.85
C PRO A 82 2.09 13.05 -1.63
N ARG A 83 3.23 12.38 -1.82
CA ARG A 83 4.00 11.71 -0.77
C ARG A 83 5.41 12.27 -0.75
N ARG A 84 6.01 12.34 0.44
CA ARG A 84 7.42 12.65 0.57
C ARG A 84 8.22 11.38 0.26
N SER A 85 9.17 11.46 -0.67
CA SER A 85 10.15 10.39 -0.88
C SER A 85 11.23 10.44 0.19
N TYR A 86 11.60 9.27 0.72
CA TYR A 86 12.74 9.08 1.61
C TYR A 86 13.89 8.30 0.95
N GLY A 87 13.72 7.88 -0.30
CA GLY A 87 14.64 6.99 -1.02
C GLY A 87 13.88 6.10 -1.99
N ASP A 88 14.61 5.21 -2.67
CA ASP A 88 14.03 4.35 -3.71
C ASP A 88 13.07 3.32 -3.10
N GLY A 89 11.76 3.61 -3.23
CA GLY A 89 10.68 2.73 -2.81
C GLY A 89 10.21 2.94 -1.36
N VAL A 90 10.67 3.99 -0.68
CA VAL A 90 10.19 4.37 0.66
C VAL A 90 9.60 5.77 0.63
N TYR A 91 8.34 5.87 1.03
CA TYR A 91 7.56 7.10 0.96
C TYR A 91 6.82 7.34 2.27
N SER A 92 6.50 8.60 2.57
CA SER A 92 5.51 8.91 3.60
C SER A 92 4.15 8.34 3.21
N THR A 93 3.27 8.13 4.19
CA THR A 93 1.85 7.94 3.88
C THR A 93 1.29 9.16 3.15
N THR A 94 0.17 8.97 2.45
CA THR A 94 -0.59 10.06 1.84
C THR A 94 -1.01 11.07 2.91
N LYS A 95 -0.76 12.36 2.64
CA LYS A 95 -1.30 13.44 3.49
C LYS A 95 -2.82 13.40 3.46
N TRP A 96 -3.43 13.30 4.63
CA TRP A 96 -4.88 13.25 4.80
C TRP A 96 -5.31 14.19 5.93
N PRO A 97 -6.47 14.87 5.84
CA PRO A 97 -6.94 15.72 6.93
C PRO A 97 -7.06 14.92 8.24
N PRO A 98 -6.48 15.39 9.37
CA PRO A 98 -6.42 14.61 10.61
C PRO A 98 -7.79 14.38 11.25
N ASN A 99 -8.81 15.13 10.83
CA ASN A 99 -10.19 15.03 11.28
C ASN A 99 -11.09 14.18 10.36
N GLN A 100 -10.53 13.52 9.34
CA GLN A 100 -11.30 12.71 8.40
C GLN A 100 -10.79 11.27 8.40
N GLN A 101 -11.72 10.31 8.31
CA GLN A 101 -11.37 8.91 8.11
C GLN A 101 -11.12 8.64 6.62
N MET A 102 -9.98 8.04 6.30
CA MET A 102 -9.73 7.52 4.96
C MET A 102 -10.53 6.23 4.75
N CYS A 103 -11.21 6.10 3.61
CA CYS A 103 -11.97 4.90 3.29
C CYS A 103 -11.03 3.70 3.09
N MET A 104 -11.53 2.50 3.40
CA MET A 104 -10.79 1.26 3.17
C MET A 104 -10.55 1.07 1.66
N HIS A 105 -9.34 0.69 1.31
CA HIS A 105 -8.92 0.44 -0.07
C HIS A 105 -7.72 -0.51 -0.09
N HIS A 106 -7.46 -1.13 -1.24
CA HIS A 106 -6.17 -1.75 -1.52
C HIS A 106 -5.24 -0.73 -2.19
N GLU A 107 -3.99 -0.70 -1.73
CA GLU A 107 -2.94 0.19 -2.23
C GLU A 107 -2.71 -0.06 -3.73
N VAL A 108 -2.78 1.01 -4.55
CA VAL A 108 -2.65 0.94 -6.03
C VAL A 108 -3.62 -0.07 -6.68
N SER A 109 -4.82 -0.26 -6.12
CA SER A 109 -5.87 -1.14 -6.70
C SER A 109 -6.28 -0.79 -8.15
N TYR A 110 -5.91 0.40 -8.61
CA TYR A 110 -6.15 0.88 -9.96
C TYR A 110 -5.02 0.55 -10.95
N GLY A 111 -3.90 -0.01 -10.51
CA GLY A 111 -2.79 -0.44 -11.37
C GLY A 111 -2.98 -1.84 -11.97
N LEU A 112 -2.23 -2.16 -13.02
CA LEU A 112 -2.04 -3.56 -13.46
C LEU A 112 -0.91 -4.26 -12.68
N GLU A 113 0.02 -3.47 -12.16
CA GLU A 113 1.06 -3.89 -11.23
C GLU A 113 0.73 -3.22 -9.90
N PHE A 114 0.61 -4.01 -8.83
CA PHE A 114 0.24 -3.55 -7.50
C PHE A 114 1.06 -4.33 -6.45
N PRO A 115 1.25 -3.77 -5.24
CA PRO A 115 2.07 -4.41 -4.23
C PRO A 115 1.41 -5.69 -3.70
N GLY A 116 2.18 -6.78 -3.64
CA GLY A 116 1.77 -8.00 -2.96
C GLY A 116 1.98 -7.98 -1.44
N LEU A 117 2.72 -6.99 -0.93
CA LEU A 117 2.98 -6.76 0.49
C LEU A 117 3.15 -5.27 0.71
N LEU A 118 2.54 -4.75 1.78
CA LEU A 118 2.72 -3.37 2.22
C LEU A 118 3.44 -3.37 3.57
N LEU A 119 4.47 -2.54 3.70
CA LEU A 119 5.26 -2.39 4.91
C LEU A 119 5.07 -0.97 5.47
N PHE A 120 4.73 -0.88 6.75
CA PHE A 120 4.59 0.39 7.46
C PHE A 120 5.59 0.46 8.61
N ALA A 121 6.13 1.66 8.85
CA ALA A 121 6.93 1.97 10.02
C ALA A 121 6.41 3.24 10.69
N CYS A 122 6.22 3.17 12.00
CA CYS A 122 5.82 4.30 12.82
C CYS A 122 7.08 5.02 13.33
N LEU A 123 7.54 6.03 12.59
CA LEU A 123 8.71 6.83 12.99
C LEU A 123 8.41 7.72 14.20
N GLU A 124 7.18 8.25 14.27
CA GLU A 124 6.67 9.05 15.36
C GLU A 124 5.24 8.63 15.66
N ALA A 125 4.98 8.20 16.89
CA ALA A 125 3.65 7.78 17.30
C ALA A 125 2.75 9.00 17.55
N PRO A 126 1.51 9.03 17.04
CA PRO A 126 0.57 10.11 17.33
C PRO A 126 0.20 10.09 18.81
N ALA A 127 -0.02 11.27 19.40
CA ALA A 127 -0.47 11.38 20.79
C ALA A 127 -1.87 10.75 20.99
N THR A 128 -2.76 10.89 20.01
CA THR A 128 -4.09 10.28 19.99
C THR A 128 -4.52 10.00 18.54
N GLY A 129 -5.40 9.01 18.33
CA GLY A 129 -5.90 8.67 17.00
C GLY A 129 -4.81 8.14 16.06
N GLY A 130 -4.96 8.40 14.76
CA GLY A 130 -3.93 8.09 13.75
C GLY A 130 -3.68 6.59 13.50
N ALA A 131 -4.54 5.71 14.01
CA ALA A 131 -4.44 4.27 13.76
C ALA A 131 -4.64 3.96 12.27
N THR A 132 -3.79 3.09 11.72
CA THR A 132 -4.01 2.49 10.40
C THR A 132 -4.94 1.29 10.57
N ALA A 133 -6.20 1.44 10.16
CA ALA A 133 -7.17 0.36 10.23
C ALA A 133 -6.93 -0.69 9.13
N LEU A 134 -7.18 -1.95 9.46
CA LEU A 134 -7.10 -3.08 8.54
C LEU A 134 -8.44 -3.82 8.52
N ALA A 135 -8.78 -4.42 7.38
CA ALA A 135 -9.92 -5.31 7.23
C ALA A 135 -9.54 -6.51 6.35
N ASP A 136 -10.10 -7.68 6.65
CA ASP A 136 -10.00 -8.84 5.79
C ASP A 136 -10.91 -8.65 4.57
N ALA A 137 -10.32 -8.31 3.42
CA ALA A 137 -11.04 -8.14 2.17
C ALA A 137 -11.75 -9.41 1.70
N SER A 138 -11.25 -10.60 2.07
CA SER A 138 -11.92 -11.87 1.77
C SER A 138 -13.17 -12.05 2.62
N ALA A 139 -13.16 -11.60 3.89
CA ALA A 139 -14.35 -11.57 4.73
C ALA A 139 -15.39 -10.59 4.18
N VAL A 140 -14.95 -9.37 3.82
CA VAL A 140 -15.83 -8.38 3.17
C VAL A 140 -16.47 -8.98 1.93
N LEU A 141 -15.69 -9.62 1.05
CA LEU A 141 -16.22 -10.24 -0.17
C LEU A 141 -17.26 -11.33 0.12
N ARG A 142 -17.03 -12.18 1.13
CA ARG A 142 -17.97 -13.24 1.54
C ARG A 142 -19.30 -12.68 2.07
N ASP A 143 -19.25 -11.52 2.71
CA ASP A 143 -20.42 -10.90 3.35
C ASP A 143 -21.25 -10.05 2.37
N LEU A 144 -20.74 -9.76 1.17
CA LEU A 144 -21.47 -9.01 0.14
C LEU A 144 -22.59 -9.86 -0.52
N PRO A 145 -23.71 -9.26 -0.93
CA PRO A 145 -24.75 -9.95 -1.68
C PRO A 145 -24.20 -10.62 -2.95
N ARG A 146 -24.59 -11.87 -3.19
CA ARG A 146 -24.08 -12.66 -4.33
C ARG A 146 -24.33 -11.98 -5.66
N GLU A 147 -25.49 -11.36 -5.85
CA GLU A 147 -25.86 -10.67 -7.08
C GLU A 147 -24.93 -9.47 -7.34
N LEU A 148 -24.49 -8.78 -6.29
CA LEU A 148 -23.53 -7.69 -6.38
C LEU A 148 -22.14 -8.22 -6.75
N VAL A 149 -21.68 -9.29 -6.10
CA VAL A 149 -20.40 -9.95 -6.39
C VAL A 149 -20.36 -10.44 -7.85
N SER A 150 -21.38 -11.16 -8.30
CA SER A 150 -21.45 -11.65 -9.69
C SER A 150 -21.51 -10.53 -10.73
N ARG A 151 -22.05 -9.36 -10.37
CA ARG A 151 -21.96 -8.18 -11.22
C ARG A 151 -20.53 -7.63 -11.25
N PHE A 152 -19.86 -7.52 -10.11
CA PHE A 152 -18.48 -7.06 -10.04
C PHE A 152 -17.48 -8.00 -10.73
N GLU A 153 -17.66 -9.31 -10.67
CA GLU A 153 -16.84 -10.28 -11.40
C GLU A 153 -16.94 -10.10 -12.93
N ARG A 154 -18.15 -9.80 -13.43
CA ARG A 154 -18.38 -9.58 -14.87
C ARG A 154 -18.00 -8.18 -15.32
N GLU A 155 -18.33 -7.18 -14.51
CA GLU A 155 -18.26 -5.78 -14.91
C GLU A 155 -16.98 -5.08 -14.43
N GLY A 156 -16.41 -5.50 -13.30
CA GLY A 156 -15.33 -4.76 -12.65
C GLY A 156 -15.78 -3.36 -12.21
N TRP A 157 -14.83 -2.44 -12.18
CA TRP A 157 -15.08 -1.02 -11.91
C TRP A 157 -14.33 -0.13 -12.90
N LEU A 158 -14.74 1.13 -12.96
CA LEU A 158 -14.18 2.13 -13.85
C LEU A 158 -13.61 3.28 -13.04
N LEU A 159 -12.33 3.55 -13.21
CA LEU A 159 -11.70 4.76 -12.71
C LEU A 159 -11.59 5.78 -13.84
N THR A 160 -12.06 6.99 -13.58
CA THR A 160 -11.83 8.16 -14.42
C THR A 160 -11.04 9.19 -13.63
N ARG A 161 -9.93 9.69 -14.19
CA ARG A 161 -9.12 10.75 -13.58
C ARG A 161 -8.97 11.90 -14.54
N SER A 162 -8.90 13.10 -13.97
CA SER A 162 -8.53 14.33 -14.67
C SER A 162 -7.25 14.86 -14.02
N TYR A 163 -6.26 15.17 -14.86
CA TYR A 163 -5.00 15.76 -14.44
C TYR A 163 -4.93 17.19 -14.99
N HIS A 164 -4.75 18.14 -14.08
CA HIS A 164 -4.77 19.57 -14.37
C HIS A 164 -3.69 20.26 -13.53
N GLU A 165 -3.21 21.42 -13.99
CA GLU A 165 -2.17 22.20 -13.27
C GLU A 165 -2.69 22.91 -12.01
N GLU A 166 -4.01 23.07 -11.86
CA GLU A 166 -4.62 23.93 -10.83
C GLU A 166 -5.36 23.12 -9.76
N ILE A 167 -5.96 21.99 -10.16
CA ILE A 167 -6.79 21.15 -9.30
C ILE A 167 -6.39 19.69 -9.46
N GLY A 168 -6.07 19.04 -8.34
CA GLY A 168 -5.64 17.66 -8.31
C GLY A 168 -4.15 17.52 -8.60
N ALA A 169 -3.76 16.35 -9.11
CA ALA A 169 -2.38 16.09 -9.52
C ALA A 169 -2.16 16.59 -10.95
N SER A 170 -1.01 17.21 -11.20
CA SER A 170 -0.56 17.51 -12.55
C SER A 170 -0.18 16.23 -13.30
N VAL A 171 0.00 16.33 -14.62
CA VAL A 171 0.53 15.22 -15.43
C VAL A 171 1.93 14.83 -14.97
N GLU A 172 2.79 15.82 -14.72
CA GLU A 172 4.16 15.58 -14.27
C GLU A 172 4.19 14.86 -12.91
N GLU A 173 3.35 15.28 -11.97
CA GLU A 173 3.25 14.63 -10.65
C GLU A 173 2.73 13.19 -10.76
N ALA A 174 1.78 12.94 -11.66
CA ALA A 174 1.15 11.63 -11.81
C ALA A 174 2.04 10.61 -12.55
N PHE A 175 2.75 11.06 -13.58
CA PHE A 175 3.52 10.20 -14.50
C PHE A 175 5.04 10.35 -14.36
N GLY A 176 5.52 11.31 -13.56
CA GLY A 176 6.94 11.64 -13.41
C GLY A 176 7.54 12.36 -14.62
N THR A 177 6.70 12.84 -15.55
CA THR A 177 7.11 13.54 -16.76
C THR A 177 5.92 14.27 -17.38
N ASP A 178 6.19 15.38 -18.07
CA ASP A 178 5.24 16.14 -18.89
C ASP A 178 5.34 15.81 -20.39
N ASP A 179 6.27 14.93 -20.82
CA ASP A 179 6.37 14.47 -22.20
C ASP A 179 5.13 13.64 -22.57
N ARG A 180 4.23 14.26 -23.35
CA ARG A 180 3.01 13.61 -23.84
C ARG A 180 3.29 12.25 -24.47
N ALA A 181 4.34 12.12 -25.28
CA ALA A 181 4.64 10.85 -25.94
C ALA A 181 5.03 9.75 -24.93
N ALA A 182 5.74 10.10 -23.85
CA ALA A 182 6.04 9.19 -22.76
C ALA A 182 4.78 8.78 -21.98
N VAL A 183 3.93 9.75 -21.64
CA VAL A 183 2.65 9.52 -20.96
C VAL A 183 1.74 8.60 -21.77
N GLU A 184 1.60 8.84 -23.08
CA GLU A 184 0.78 7.98 -23.93
C GLU A 184 1.34 6.55 -24.05
N ARG A 185 2.66 6.38 -24.12
CA ARG A 185 3.29 5.04 -24.11
C ARG A 185 3.00 4.33 -22.79
N TYR A 186 3.07 5.04 -21.67
CA TYR A 186 2.70 4.52 -20.35
C TYR A 186 1.23 4.07 -20.35
N CYS A 187 0.31 4.95 -20.73
CA CYS A 187 -1.12 4.65 -20.74
C CYS A 187 -1.45 3.40 -21.60
N ARG A 188 -0.87 3.28 -22.80
CA ARG A 188 -1.05 2.10 -23.65
C ARG A 188 -0.53 0.82 -22.97
N ARG A 189 0.65 0.86 -22.34
CA ARG A 189 1.23 -0.28 -21.62
C ARG A 189 0.37 -0.71 -20.42
N HIS A 190 -0.27 0.24 -19.73
CA HIS A 190 -1.04 -0.01 -18.52
C HIS A 190 -2.55 -0.13 -18.75
N ALA A 191 -2.98 -0.30 -20.01
CA ALA A 191 -4.40 -0.40 -20.42
C ALA A 191 -5.25 0.75 -19.85
N ILE A 192 -4.77 1.97 -20.08
CA ILE A 192 -5.39 3.23 -19.70
C ILE A 192 -5.81 3.94 -20.99
N GLU A 193 -7.12 4.16 -21.15
CA GLU A 193 -7.65 5.05 -22.18
C GLU A 193 -7.29 6.49 -21.78
N PHE A 194 -6.86 7.32 -22.74
CA PHE A 194 -6.46 8.69 -22.47
C PHE A 194 -6.99 9.65 -23.53
N ALA A 195 -7.28 10.88 -23.13
CA ALA A 195 -7.71 11.96 -24.00
C ALA A 195 -7.14 13.31 -23.51
N TRP A 196 -6.26 13.89 -24.33
CA TRP A 196 -5.79 15.27 -24.14
C TRP A 196 -6.89 16.26 -24.50
N GLN A 197 -7.13 17.23 -23.63
CA GLN A 197 -8.09 18.30 -23.84
C GLN A 197 -7.42 19.52 -24.50
N SER A 198 -8.22 20.46 -25.00
CA SER A 198 -7.72 21.68 -25.66
C SER A 198 -6.96 22.63 -24.72
N ASP A 199 -7.27 22.58 -23.42
CA ASP A 199 -6.58 23.35 -22.36
C ASP A 199 -5.26 22.69 -21.90
N GLY A 200 -4.91 21.53 -22.46
CA GLY A 200 -3.70 20.79 -22.09
C GLY A 200 -3.89 19.78 -20.96
N SER A 201 -5.06 19.74 -20.32
CA SER A 201 -5.38 18.72 -19.32
C SER A 201 -5.48 17.32 -19.93
N LEU A 202 -5.26 16.30 -19.10
CA LEU A 202 -5.36 14.89 -19.48
C LEU A 202 -6.52 14.23 -18.76
N HIS A 203 -7.40 13.58 -19.52
CA HIS A 203 -8.42 12.70 -18.97
C HIS A 203 -8.03 11.25 -19.22
N THR A 204 -8.08 10.42 -18.18
CA THR A 204 -7.86 8.99 -18.28
C THR A 204 -9.06 8.19 -17.83
N ARG A 205 -9.20 7.00 -18.40
CA ARG A 205 -10.24 6.03 -18.07
C ARG A 205 -9.65 4.63 -18.08
N GLN A 206 -9.80 3.90 -16.98
CA GLN A 206 -9.26 2.55 -16.85
C GLN A 206 -10.24 1.63 -16.14
N ARG A 207 -10.50 0.48 -16.76
CA ARG A 207 -11.34 -0.59 -16.18
C ARG A 207 -10.46 -1.59 -15.44
N ARG A 208 -10.91 -2.01 -14.26
CA ARG A 208 -10.19 -2.95 -13.38
C ARG A 208 -11.14 -3.99 -12.81
N GLY A 209 -10.58 -5.13 -12.40
CA GLY A 209 -11.32 -6.13 -11.63
C GLY A 209 -11.80 -5.55 -10.30
N ALA A 210 -12.97 -5.97 -9.86
CA ALA A 210 -13.56 -5.57 -8.58
C ALA A 210 -13.62 -6.71 -7.56
N VAL A 211 -13.23 -7.93 -7.98
CA VAL A 211 -13.13 -9.16 -7.20
C VAL A 211 -11.84 -9.86 -7.61
#